data_AF-A0A2E8L752-F1
#
_entry.id   AF-A0A2E8L752-F1
#
_cell.length_a   1.000
_cell.length_b   1.000
_cell.length_c   1.000
_cell.angle_alpha   90.00
_cell.angle_beta   90.00
_cell.angle_gamma   90.00
#
_symmetry.space_group_name_H-M   'P 1'
#
loop_
_entity.id
_entity.type
_entity.pdbx_description
1 polymer ?
#
loop_
_entity_poly.entity_id
_entity_poly.type
_entity_poly.pdbx_seq_one_letter_code
_entity_poly.pdbx_strand_id
1 'polypeptide(L)'
;MRCARPRSRVAAVKQVAVCLVVAVALTGCGSGASPEELEEALGRIEEFEEVLDRIEELEAESALIDSNDLVELTPAAIGARFSDAVWRVETGACADYATGSGFAVSETIVVTNQHVVQGDLAPLLVSRDGRRVAARVLDSSMELDVAVLYVDEPLNAHLEWADLDALREGDPVVSLGYPAPYNEFAVSPGTLLSFIVEDGSRIGVVSDESSDYGSSGGPLLSADGRIIGVVTEFVDAELSGQTNGQSYTYDRLGDFIEQAERAQPKSVSTCDGFVYGTNEIADSLWGLCADERYWACDSLFNLDLHLPVGGEYIDFGATCGDRVETDRYCVEEFGTMNPLQYGDDPFLDDFHDACLGADGDACDTLWMATAQFENAAYFDVAATCGGTEDFDVVWCGDIVPELIGDP
;
A
#
# COMPACT_ATOMS: atom_id res chain seq x y z
N MET A 1 10.77 -17.82 -42.76
CA MET A 1 9.66 -16.86 -42.93
C MET A 1 9.38 -16.25 -41.56
N ARG A 2 9.27 -14.93 -41.42
CA ARG A 2 8.89 -14.28 -40.14
C ARG A 2 7.37 -14.09 -40.13
N CYS A 3 6.68 -14.73 -39.19
CA CYS A 3 5.25 -14.52 -38.97
C CYS A 3 5.03 -13.27 -38.10
N ALA A 4 3.99 -12.49 -38.42
CA ALA A 4 3.60 -11.30 -37.67
C ALA A 4 3.04 -11.68 -36.28
N ARG A 5 3.24 -10.81 -35.27
CA ARG A 5 2.72 -11.02 -33.91
C ARG A 5 1.19 -11.07 -33.88
N PRO A 6 0.57 -12.09 -33.26
CA PRO A 6 -0.88 -12.22 -33.17
C PRO A 6 -1.48 -11.25 -32.15
N ARG A 7 -2.75 -10.85 -32.37
CA ARG A 7 -3.49 -9.87 -31.56
C ARG A 7 -4.31 -10.47 -30.41
N SER A 8 -4.41 -11.80 -30.31
CA SER A 8 -5.14 -12.52 -29.25
C SER A 8 -4.50 -13.90 -28.98
N ARG A 9 -4.84 -14.52 -27.84
CA ARG A 9 -4.37 -15.89 -27.50
C ARG A 9 -4.87 -16.92 -28.52
N VAL A 10 -6.10 -16.79 -29.02
CA VAL A 10 -6.66 -17.67 -30.06
C VAL A 10 -5.94 -17.49 -31.40
N ALA A 11 -5.65 -16.24 -31.80
CA ALA A 11 -4.88 -15.96 -33.01
C ALA A 11 -3.44 -16.53 -32.95
N ALA A 12 -2.86 -16.61 -31.75
CA ALA A 12 -1.56 -17.24 -31.54
C ALA A 12 -1.62 -18.76 -31.73
N VAL A 13 -2.67 -19.41 -31.23
CA VAL A 13 -2.88 -20.86 -31.40
C VAL A 13 -3.13 -21.20 -32.88
N LYS A 14 -3.96 -20.41 -33.59
CA LYS A 14 -4.18 -20.56 -35.05
C LYS A 14 -2.85 -20.47 -35.82
N GLN A 15 -2.03 -19.45 -35.53
CA GLN A 15 -0.73 -19.28 -36.20
C GLN A 15 0.25 -20.43 -35.91
N VAL A 16 0.29 -20.93 -34.68
CA VAL A 16 1.17 -22.05 -34.29
C VAL A 16 0.75 -23.34 -34.98
N ALA A 17 -0.55 -23.65 -35.03
CA ALA A 17 -1.07 -24.84 -35.70
C ALA A 17 -0.73 -24.84 -37.21
N VAL A 18 -0.98 -23.72 -37.90
CA VAL A 18 -0.63 -23.55 -39.32
C VAL A 18 0.88 -23.67 -39.55
N CYS A 19 1.71 -23.07 -38.69
CA CYS A 19 3.17 -23.17 -38.80
C CYS A 19 3.68 -24.61 -38.60
N LEU A 20 3.09 -25.37 -37.68
CA LEU A 20 3.43 -26.77 -37.43
C LEU A 20 3.13 -27.66 -38.63
N VAL A 21 1.99 -27.46 -39.28
CA VAL A 21 1.57 -28.23 -40.46
C VAL A 21 2.45 -27.90 -41.67
N VAL A 22 2.71 -26.61 -41.90
CA VAL A 22 3.63 -26.17 -42.95
C VAL A 22 5.05 -26.71 -42.70
N ALA A 23 5.50 -26.77 -41.44
CA ALA A 23 6.79 -27.35 -41.08
C ALA A 23 6.84 -28.87 -41.34
N VAL A 24 5.76 -29.61 -41.03
CA VAL A 24 5.66 -31.06 -41.33
C VAL A 24 5.64 -31.30 -42.84
N ALA A 25 4.91 -30.49 -43.61
CA ALA A 25 4.90 -30.58 -45.08
C ALA A 25 6.26 -30.25 -45.72
N LEU A 26 7.02 -29.31 -45.14
CA LEU A 26 8.33 -28.89 -45.66
C LEU A 26 9.49 -29.81 -45.22
N THR A 27 9.37 -30.49 -44.09
CA THR A 27 10.39 -31.44 -43.60
C THR A 27 10.23 -32.87 -44.15
N GLY A 28 9.08 -33.18 -44.76
CA GLY A 28 8.79 -34.45 -45.43
C GLY A 28 9.52 -34.73 -46.76
N CYS A 29 10.61 -34.02 -47.06
CA CYS A 29 11.48 -34.34 -48.20
C CYS A 29 12.46 -35.47 -47.82
N GLY A 30 11.91 -36.63 -47.44
CA GLY A 30 12.73 -37.74 -46.91
C GLY A 30 12.01 -39.07 -46.67
N SER A 31 10.69 -39.15 -46.86
CA SER A 31 9.92 -40.39 -47.03
C SER A 31 8.48 -39.97 -47.27
N GLY A 32 7.94 -40.26 -48.45
CA GLY A 32 6.65 -39.72 -48.91
C GLY A 32 5.51 -40.04 -47.96
N ALA A 33 4.93 -39.00 -47.35
CA ALA A 33 3.55 -39.05 -46.93
C ALA A 33 2.70 -39.30 -48.18
N SER A 34 1.85 -40.31 -48.13
CA SER A 34 0.90 -40.59 -49.19
C SER A 34 -0.12 -39.43 -49.30
N PRO A 35 -0.69 -39.18 -50.49
CA PRO A 35 -1.71 -38.14 -50.66
C PRO A 35 -2.89 -38.26 -49.67
N GLU A 36 -3.25 -39.48 -49.26
CA GLU A 36 -4.30 -39.75 -48.26
C GLU A 36 -3.91 -39.26 -46.84
N GLU A 37 -2.66 -39.45 -46.41
CA GLU A 37 -2.21 -38.97 -45.08
C GLU A 37 -2.15 -37.44 -45.01
N LEU A 38 -1.90 -36.77 -46.14
CA LEU A 38 -1.93 -35.32 -46.22
C LEU A 38 -3.38 -34.79 -46.22
N GLU A 39 -4.31 -35.45 -46.92
CA GLU A 39 -5.74 -35.12 -46.86
C GLU A 39 -6.32 -35.32 -45.46
N GLU A 40 -5.94 -36.40 -44.76
CA GLU A 40 -6.38 -36.64 -43.38
C GLU A 40 -5.83 -35.60 -42.40
N ALA A 41 -4.56 -35.19 -42.56
CA ALA A 41 -3.97 -34.13 -41.76
C ALA A 41 -4.63 -32.77 -42.03
N LEU A 42 -4.99 -32.48 -43.29
CA LEU A 42 -5.70 -31.26 -43.68
C LEU A 42 -7.13 -31.22 -43.14
N GLY A 43 -7.87 -32.34 -43.21
CA GLY A 43 -9.21 -32.42 -42.65
C GLY A 43 -9.26 -32.18 -41.13
N ARG A 44 -8.25 -32.66 -40.39
CA ARG A 44 -8.13 -32.41 -38.94
C ARG A 44 -7.81 -30.96 -38.59
N ILE A 45 -7.22 -30.20 -39.52
CA ILE A 45 -6.96 -28.77 -39.33
C ILE A 45 -8.23 -27.97 -39.57
N GLU A 46 -8.99 -28.31 -40.61
CA GLU A 46 -10.29 -27.67 -40.88
C GLU A 46 -11.25 -27.86 -39.69
N GLU A 47 -11.33 -29.07 -39.12
CA GLU A 47 -12.10 -29.33 -37.89
C GLU A 47 -11.59 -28.50 -36.68
N PHE A 48 -10.28 -28.28 -36.59
CA PHE A 48 -9.70 -27.51 -35.49
C PHE A 48 -9.92 -26.00 -35.65
N GLU A 49 -9.87 -25.48 -36.88
CA GLU A 49 -10.21 -24.08 -37.19
C GLU A 49 -11.69 -23.79 -36.88
N GLU A 50 -12.60 -24.71 -37.20
CA GLU A 50 -14.03 -24.57 -36.89
C GLU A 50 -14.30 -24.51 -35.38
N VAL A 51 -13.56 -25.31 -34.58
CA VAL A 51 -13.64 -25.26 -33.12
C VAL A 51 -13.12 -23.92 -32.57
N LEU A 52 -12.03 -23.38 -33.14
CA LEU A 52 -11.47 -22.11 -32.70
C LEU A 52 -12.35 -20.91 -33.08
N ASP A 53 -12.96 -20.93 -34.26
CA ASP A 53 -13.95 -19.93 -34.67
C ASP A 53 -15.17 -19.95 -33.74
N ARG A 54 -15.63 -21.15 -33.34
CA ARG A 54 -16.72 -21.29 -32.38
C ARG A 54 -16.37 -20.75 -30.99
N ILE A 55 -15.12 -20.92 -30.56
CA ILE A 55 -14.63 -20.34 -29.30
C ILE A 55 -14.63 -18.81 -29.37
N GLU A 56 -14.15 -18.21 -30.48
CA GLU A 56 -14.18 -16.75 -30.68
C GLU A 56 -15.62 -16.19 -30.69
N GLU A 57 -16.57 -16.90 -31.32
CA GLU A 57 -17.99 -16.53 -31.29
C GLU A 57 -18.58 -16.61 -29.87
N LEU A 58 -18.26 -17.68 -29.12
CA LEU A 58 -18.73 -17.84 -27.74
C LEU A 58 -18.12 -16.80 -26.79
N GLU A 59 -16.85 -16.44 -26.98
CA GLU A 59 -16.21 -15.35 -26.23
C GLU A 59 -16.88 -13.99 -26.55
N ALA A 60 -17.22 -13.74 -27.81
CA ALA A 60 -17.92 -12.52 -28.22
C ALA A 60 -19.37 -12.45 -27.72
N GLU A 61 -20.11 -13.56 -27.75
CA GLU A 61 -21.46 -13.65 -27.17
C GLU A 61 -21.43 -13.49 -25.65
N SER A 62 -20.44 -14.06 -24.96
CA SER A 62 -20.23 -13.88 -23.53
C SER A 62 -19.98 -12.40 -23.17
N ALA A 63 -19.16 -11.70 -23.96
CA ALA A 63 -18.88 -10.28 -23.76
C ALA A 63 -20.13 -9.39 -23.97
N LEU A 64 -21.02 -9.77 -24.89
CA LEU A 64 -22.28 -9.07 -25.12
C LEU A 64 -23.31 -9.29 -23.99
N ILE A 65 -23.34 -10.48 -23.39
CA ILE A 65 -24.20 -10.79 -22.25
C ILE A 65 -23.77 -9.99 -21.00
N ASP A 66 -22.47 -9.79 -20.80
CA ASP A 66 -21.93 -9.01 -19.68
C ASP A 66 -22.23 -7.50 -19.80
N SER A 67 -22.29 -6.99 -21.04
CA SER A 67 -22.52 -5.56 -21.30
C SER A 67 -23.97 -5.09 -21.10
N ASN A 68 -24.95 -5.99 -21.10
CA ASN A 68 -26.37 -5.63 -21.21
C ASN A 68 -27.13 -5.64 -19.86
N ASP A 69 -26.42 -5.80 -18.74
CA ASP A 69 -26.98 -5.85 -17.38
C ASP A 69 -26.20 -4.97 -16.39
N LEU A 70 -25.66 -3.83 -16.83
CA LEU A 70 -25.26 -2.74 -15.92
C LEU A 70 -26.52 -2.07 -15.35
N VAL A 71 -27.19 -2.77 -14.45
CA VAL A 71 -28.28 -2.22 -13.65
C VAL A 71 -27.64 -1.32 -12.59
N GLU A 72 -27.81 0.00 -12.73
CA GLU A 72 -27.47 0.92 -11.65
C GLU A 72 -28.19 0.50 -10.37
N LEU A 73 -27.40 0.13 -9.36
CA LEU A 73 -27.92 -0.37 -8.10
C LEU A 73 -28.24 0.81 -7.18
N THR A 74 -29.35 0.69 -6.44
CA THR A 74 -29.59 1.61 -5.32
C THR A 74 -28.49 1.43 -4.26
N PRO A 75 -28.15 2.45 -3.46
CA PRO A 75 -27.16 2.31 -2.39
C PRO A 75 -27.45 1.14 -1.44
N ALA A 76 -28.73 0.94 -1.08
CA ALA A 76 -29.14 -0.20 -0.26
C ALA A 76 -28.88 -1.57 -0.93
N ALA A 77 -29.03 -1.64 -2.26
CA ALA A 77 -28.72 -2.85 -3.02
C ALA A 77 -27.20 -3.10 -3.12
N ILE A 78 -26.40 -2.04 -3.28
CA ILE A 78 -24.93 -2.12 -3.23
C ILE A 78 -24.50 -2.65 -1.86
N GLY A 79 -24.95 -2.02 -0.77
CA GLY A 79 -24.63 -2.48 0.58
C GLY A 79 -25.05 -3.92 0.83
N ALA A 80 -26.25 -4.33 0.39
CA ALA A 80 -26.70 -5.72 0.56
C ALA A 80 -25.90 -6.73 -0.26
N ARG A 81 -25.40 -6.35 -1.44
CA ARG A 81 -24.67 -7.24 -2.34
C ARG A 81 -23.19 -7.35 -2.00
N PHE A 82 -22.58 -6.27 -1.54
CA PHE A 82 -21.13 -6.16 -1.42
C PHE A 82 -20.63 -6.05 0.03
N SER A 83 -21.50 -6.01 1.04
CA SER A 83 -21.08 -5.87 2.44
C SER A 83 -20.14 -6.98 2.93
N ASP A 84 -20.21 -8.19 2.36
CA ASP A 84 -19.38 -9.32 2.79
C ASP A 84 -17.91 -9.18 2.37
N ALA A 85 -17.62 -8.29 1.41
CA ALA A 85 -16.26 -7.95 1.01
C ALA A 85 -15.65 -6.85 1.88
N VAL A 86 -16.43 -6.20 2.75
CA VAL A 86 -16.02 -5.04 3.54
C VAL A 86 -15.84 -5.42 5.02
N TRP A 87 -14.66 -5.14 5.53
CA TRP A 87 -14.16 -5.57 6.82
C TRP A 87 -13.96 -4.35 7.72
N ARG A 88 -14.32 -4.49 8.99
CA ARG A 88 -13.83 -3.58 10.01
C ARG A 88 -12.40 -3.98 10.31
N VAL A 89 -11.48 -3.04 10.21
CA VAL A 89 -10.08 -3.23 10.56
C VAL A 89 -9.93 -2.76 12.00
N GLU A 90 -9.55 -3.68 12.90
CA GLU A 90 -9.26 -3.37 14.29
C GLU A 90 -7.76 -3.57 14.52
N THR A 91 -7.09 -2.52 14.94
CA THR A 91 -5.78 -2.61 15.58
C THR A 91 -5.97 -2.51 17.08
N GLY A 92 -5.12 -3.18 17.83
CA GLY A 92 -5.22 -3.18 19.29
C GLY A 92 -3.98 -3.69 19.98
N ALA A 93 -2.91 -3.87 19.22
CA ALA A 93 -1.60 -4.13 19.75
C ALA A 93 -1.09 -2.82 20.43
N CYS A 94 -0.39 -2.93 21.57
CA CYS A 94 0.29 -1.82 22.25
C CYS A 94 -0.61 -0.78 22.98
N ALA A 95 -1.85 -1.15 23.35
CA ALA A 95 -2.77 -0.32 24.13
C ALA A 95 -3.34 0.94 23.43
N ASP A 96 -2.95 1.18 22.18
CA ASP A 96 -3.66 2.07 21.26
C ASP A 96 -4.62 1.25 20.39
N TYR A 97 -5.90 1.61 20.43
CA TYR A 97 -6.95 0.96 19.67
C TYR A 97 -7.37 1.90 18.54
N ALA A 98 -7.06 1.52 17.30
CA ALA A 98 -7.62 2.18 16.14
C ALA A 98 -8.62 1.26 15.43
N THR A 99 -9.60 1.90 14.81
CA THR A 99 -10.59 1.20 14.00
C THR A 99 -10.80 1.94 12.70
N GLY A 100 -10.83 1.19 11.62
CA GLY A 100 -11.18 1.69 10.30
C GLY A 100 -11.96 0.64 9.51
N SER A 101 -11.98 0.88 8.22
CA SER A 101 -12.60 0.02 7.22
C SER A 101 -11.53 -0.52 6.27
N GLY A 102 -11.82 -1.66 5.67
CA GLY A 102 -10.99 -2.25 4.63
C GLY A 102 -11.85 -3.12 3.75
N PHE A 103 -11.37 -3.48 2.57
CA PHE A 103 -12.11 -4.32 1.64
C PHE A 103 -11.23 -5.30 0.89
N ALA A 104 -11.76 -6.48 0.65
CA ALA A 104 -11.07 -7.51 -0.10
C ALA A 104 -11.07 -7.20 -1.60
N VAL A 105 -9.90 -7.24 -2.22
CA VAL A 105 -9.71 -7.15 -3.69
C VAL A 105 -9.38 -8.51 -4.31
N SER A 106 -9.07 -9.50 -3.48
CA SER A 106 -8.98 -10.91 -3.86
C SER A 106 -9.32 -11.81 -2.67
N GLU A 107 -9.21 -13.12 -2.84
CA GLU A 107 -9.42 -14.09 -1.75
C GLU A 107 -8.45 -13.89 -0.58
N THR A 108 -7.28 -13.28 -0.78
CA THR A 108 -6.25 -13.16 0.27
C THR A 108 -5.75 -11.74 0.48
N ILE A 109 -6.20 -10.78 -0.32
CA ILE A 109 -5.71 -9.40 -0.29
C ILE A 109 -6.83 -8.46 0.13
N VAL A 110 -6.52 -7.59 1.09
CA VAL A 110 -7.40 -6.56 1.61
C VAL A 110 -6.70 -5.21 1.54
N VAL A 111 -7.41 -4.18 1.09
CA VAL A 111 -6.93 -2.80 1.04
C VAL A 111 -7.58 -2.02 2.19
N THR A 112 -6.81 -1.15 2.84
CA THR A 112 -7.25 -0.19 3.86
C THR A 112 -6.36 1.05 3.81
N ASN A 113 -6.57 2.03 4.70
CA ASN A 113 -5.66 3.16 4.82
C ASN A 113 -4.41 2.82 5.65
N GLN A 114 -3.31 3.52 5.39
CA GLN A 114 -2.08 3.34 6.14
C GLN A 114 -2.26 3.77 7.60
N HIS A 115 -2.92 4.91 7.85
CA HIS A 115 -3.09 5.40 9.22
C HIS A 115 -3.95 4.47 10.09
N VAL A 116 -4.83 3.66 9.49
CA VAL A 116 -5.67 2.68 10.22
C VAL A 116 -4.80 1.56 10.80
N VAL A 117 -3.75 1.16 10.09
CA VAL A 117 -2.84 0.08 10.51
C VAL A 117 -1.52 0.62 11.07
N GLN A 118 -1.43 1.93 11.29
CA GLN A 118 -0.26 2.56 11.87
C GLN A 118 0.01 1.98 13.26
N GLY A 119 1.23 1.49 13.47
CA GLY A 119 1.68 0.89 14.73
C GLY A 119 1.27 -0.57 14.97
N ASP A 120 0.44 -1.17 14.11
CA ASP A 120 0.06 -2.58 14.21
C ASP A 120 0.06 -3.24 12.82
N LEU A 121 1.13 -3.96 12.52
CA LEU A 121 1.27 -4.69 11.25
C LEU A 121 0.44 -5.98 11.22
N ALA A 122 -0.24 -6.34 12.32
CA ALA A 122 -1.03 -7.56 12.51
C ALA A 122 -2.52 -7.27 12.77
N PRO A 123 -3.21 -6.45 11.96
CA PRO A 123 -4.57 -6.04 12.26
C PRO A 123 -5.54 -7.23 12.25
N LEU A 124 -6.62 -7.09 13.02
CA LEU A 124 -7.73 -8.03 13.03
C LEU A 124 -8.85 -7.53 12.12
N LEU A 125 -9.20 -8.32 11.10
CA LEU A 125 -10.37 -8.06 10.27
C LEU A 125 -11.61 -8.64 10.92
N VAL A 126 -12.66 -7.85 11.04
CA VAL A 126 -13.96 -8.24 11.61
C VAL A 126 -15.06 -8.01 10.58
N SER A 127 -15.75 -9.07 10.16
CA SER A 127 -16.90 -8.95 9.27
C SER A 127 -18.13 -8.41 9.99
N ARG A 128 -19.13 -8.03 9.21
CA ARG A 128 -20.45 -7.59 9.69
C ARG A 128 -21.16 -8.62 10.59
N ASP A 129 -20.95 -9.92 10.37
CA ASP A 129 -21.51 -10.99 11.19
C ASP A 129 -20.62 -11.41 12.38
N GLY A 130 -19.46 -10.76 12.54
CA GLY A 130 -18.53 -10.93 13.65
C GLY A 130 -17.45 -12.01 13.44
N ARG A 131 -17.31 -12.56 12.23
CA ARG A 131 -16.16 -13.40 11.87
C ARG A 131 -14.88 -12.58 12.00
N ARG A 132 -13.87 -13.15 12.63
CA ARG A 132 -12.57 -12.53 12.88
C ARG A 132 -11.50 -13.25 12.07
N VAL A 133 -10.69 -12.50 11.33
CA VAL A 133 -9.59 -13.01 10.50
C VAL A 133 -8.35 -12.20 10.81
N ALA A 134 -7.26 -12.87 11.19
CA ALA A 134 -5.98 -12.21 11.37
C ALA A 134 -5.39 -11.86 10.00
N ALA A 135 -4.90 -10.63 9.86
CA ALA A 135 -4.21 -10.16 8.67
C ALA A 135 -2.78 -9.71 9.00
N ARG A 136 -1.97 -9.57 7.95
CA ARG A 136 -0.60 -9.05 8.02
C ARG A 136 -0.41 -7.99 6.96
N VAL A 137 0.21 -6.87 7.29
CA VAL A 137 0.55 -5.85 6.30
C VAL A 137 1.58 -6.43 5.32
N LEU A 138 1.27 -6.45 4.02
CA LEU A 138 2.23 -6.70 2.94
C LEU A 138 3.07 -5.47 2.68
N ASP A 139 2.39 -4.34 2.49
CA ASP A 139 3.04 -3.05 2.33
C ASP A 139 2.10 -1.91 2.74
N SER A 140 2.67 -0.74 2.97
CA SER A 140 1.94 0.48 3.32
C SER A 140 2.68 1.72 2.84
N SER A 141 1.96 2.71 2.32
CA SER A 141 2.48 4.02 1.94
C SER A 141 1.80 5.11 2.77
N MET A 142 2.59 5.90 3.50
CA MET A 142 2.10 7.08 4.23
C MET A 142 1.67 8.19 3.26
N GLU A 143 2.46 8.42 2.20
CA GLU A 143 2.17 9.43 1.17
C GLU A 143 0.81 9.20 0.48
N LEU A 144 0.50 7.95 0.18
CA LEU A 144 -0.74 7.56 -0.49
C LEU A 144 -1.87 7.20 0.49
N ASP A 145 -1.58 7.26 1.79
CA ASP A 145 -2.43 6.78 2.89
C ASP A 145 -3.11 5.44 2.59
N VAL A 146 -2.34 4.44 2.15
CA VAL A 146 -2.88 3.12 1.77
C VAL A 146 -2.03 1.99 2.34
N ALA A 147 -2.67 0.91 2.77
CA ALA A 147 -2.03 -0.32 3.17
C ALA A 147 -2.68 -1.52 2.49
N VAL A 148 -1.84 -2.46 2.07
CA VAL A 148 -2.26 -3.74 1.51
C VAL A 148 -1.98 -4.81 2.55
N LEU A 149 -3.02 -5.56 2.88
CA LEU A 149 -3.00 -6.61 3.88
C LEU A 149 -3.14 -7.97 3.21
N TYR A 150 -2.53 -8.97 3.83
CA TYR A 150 -2.64 -10.36 3.47
C TYR A 150 -3.33 -11.15 4.58
N VAL A 151 -4.21 -12.08 4.18
CA VAL A 151 -4.79 -13.09 5.07
C VAL A 151 -4.42 -14.49 4.60
N ASP A 152 -4.08 -15.36 5.56
CA ASP A 152 -3.78 -16.76 5.28
C ASP A 152 -5.06 -17.57 4.97
N GLU A 153 -6.20 -17.15 5.52
CA GLU A 153 -7.50 -17.78 5.30
C GLU A 153 -8.26 -17.10 4.15
N PRO A 154 -8.63 -17.83 3.08
CA PRO A 154 -9.38 -17.27 1.96
C PRO A 154 -10.69 -16.60 2.38
N LEU A 155 -10.93 -15.40 1.87
CA LEU A 155 -12.16 -14.62 2.02
C LEU A 155 -13.18 -15.03 0.95
N ASN A 156 -14.45 -15.10 1.34
CA ASN A 156 -15.53 -15.59 0.47
C ASN A 156 -16.05 -14.54 -0.53
N ALA A 157 -15.69 -13.28 -0.36
CA ALA A 157 -16.15 -12.16 -1.17
C ALA A 157 -15.01 -11.16 -1.33
N HIS A 158 -14.89 -10.61 -2.53
CA HIS A 158 -13.98 -9.52 -2.89
C HIS A 158 -14.66 -8.65 -3.95
N LEU A 159 -14.09 -7.46 -4.15
CA LEU A 159 -14.57 -6.46 -5.08
C LEU A 159 -13.63 -6.36 -6.29
N GLU A 160 -14.15 -5.84 -7.39
CA GLU A 160 -13.39 -5.59 -8.62
C GLU A 160 -13.21 -4.09 -8.84
N TRP A 161 -12.05 -3.68 -9.35
CA TRP A 161 -11.80 -2.30 -9.75
C TRP A 161 -12.60 -1.92 -10.99
N ALA A 162 -13.07 -0.67 -11.02
CA ALA A 162 -13.75 -0.09 -12.17
C ALA A 162 -12.74 0.40 -13.22
N ASP A 163 -13.22 0.53 -14.46
CA ASP A 163 -12.51 1.32 -15.47
C ASP A 163 -12.74 2.82 -15.19
N LEU A 164 -11.69 3.50 -14.73
CA LEU A 164 -11.76 4.91 -14.33
C LEU A 164 -11.98 5.85 -15.53
N ASP A 165 -11.66 5.43 -16.76
CA ASP A 165 -11.91 6.21 -17.98
C ASP A 165 -13.40 6.40 -18.26
N ALA A 166 -14.26 5.55 -17.68
CA ALA A 166 -15.71 5.64 -17.79
C ALA A 166 -16.32 6.67 -16.82
N LEU A 167 -15.64 7.01 -15.71
CA LEU A 167 -16.19 7.86 -14.65
C LEU A 167 -16.26 9.34 -15.02
N ARG A 168 -17.34 9.99 -14.62
CA ARG A 168 -17.65 11.41 -14.88
C ARG A 168 -18.07 12.12 -13.60
N GLU A 169 -17.85 13.43 -13.58
CA GLU A 169 -18.41 14.30 -12.56
C GLU A 169 -19.95 14.21 -12.59
N GLY A 170 -20.56 14.10 -11.41
CA GLY A 170 -21.98 13.87 -11.24
C GLY A 170 -22.39 12.40 -11.15
N ASP A 171 -21.46 11.46 -11.36
CA ASP A 171 -21.76 10.03 -11.22
C ASP A 171 -22.14 9.71 -9.76
N PRO A 172 -23.19 8.91 -9.54
CA PRO A 172 -23.55 8.46 -8.20
C PRO A 172 -22.51 7.45 -7.71
N VAL A 173 -22.09 7.63 -6.47
CA VAL A 173 -21.11 6.78 -5.80
C VAL A 173 -21.66 6.32 -4.45
N VAL A 174 -21.12 5.23 -3.93
CA VAL A 174 -21.53 4.69 -2.63
C VAL A 174 -20.30 4.19 -1.91
N SER A 175 -20.07 4.66 -0.69
CA SER A 175 -19.08 4.06 0.18
C SER A 175 -19.70 3.11 1.19
N LEU A 176 -18.90 2.12 1.55
CA LEU A 176 -19.24 1.09 2.53
C LEU A 176 -18.17 1.10 3.61
N GLY A 177 -18.56 1.04 4.88
CA GLY A 177 -17.57 1.09 5.96
C GLY A 177 -18.16 0.93 7.35
N TYR A 178 -17.34 1.20 8.37
CA TYR A 178 -17.65 1.05 9.78
C TYR A 178 -17.39 2.36 10.54
N PRO A 179 -18.19 3.42 10.30
CA PRO A 179 -17.97 4.71 10.95
C PRO A 179 -18.07 4.62 12.48
N ALA A 180 -17.13 5.27 13.13
CA ALA A 180 -17.09 5.61 14.53
C ALA A 180 -18.24 6.56 14.91
N PRO A 181 -18.61 6.63 16.20
CA PRO A 181 -18.09 5.83 17.31
C PRO A 181 -18.73 4.44 17.40
N TYR A 182 -19.71 4.12 16.54
CA TYR A 182 -20.50 2.89 16.67
C TYR A 182 -19.81 1.69 16.02
N ASN A 183 -18.95 1.93 15.02
CA ASN A 183 -18.22 0.89 14.28
C ASN A 183 -19.18 -0.18 13.72
N GLU A 184 -20.39 0.25 13.34
CA GLU A 184 -21.42 -0.56 12.71
C GLU A 184 -21.36 -0.38 11.19
N PHE A 185 -21.67 -1.42 10.43
CA PHE A 185 -21.66 -1.35 8.98
C PHE A 185 -22.64 -0.29 8.46
N ALA A 186 -22.12 0.65 7.68
CA ALA A 186 -22.86 1.74 7.07
C ALA A 186 -22.76 1.73 5.54
N VAL A 187 -23.76 2.32 4.92
CA VAL A 187 -23.85 2.53 3.48
C VAL A 187 -24.09 4.02 3.26
N SER A 188 -23.15 4.67 2.60
CA SER A 188 -23.13 6.12 2.48
C SER A 188 -23.17 6.53 1.02
N PRO A 189 -24.33 7.00 0.50
CA PRO A 189 -24.43 7.49 -0.86
C PRO A 189 -23.72 8.83 -0.98
N GLY A 190 -23.09 9.06 -2.13
CA GLY A 190 -22.44 10.31 -2.46
C GLY A 190 -22.56 10.64 -3.94
N THR A 191 -21.91 11.72 -4.34
CA THR A 191 -21.77 12.11 -5.75
C THR A 191 -20.35 12.54 -6.02
N LEU A 192 -19.78 12.04 -7.10
CA LEU A 192 -18.44 12.42 -7.54
C LEU A 192 -18.47 13.86 -8.05
N LEU A 193 -17.85 14.79 -7.33
CA LEU A 193 -17.92 16.21 -7.66
C LEU A 193 -16.92 16.62 -8.74
N SER A 194 -15.69 16.16 -8.58
CA SER A 194 -14.56 16.57 -9.41
C SER A 194 -13.41 15.57 -9.33
N PHE A 195 -12.51 15.65 -10.29
CA PHE A 195 -11.21 14.98 -10.22
C PHE A 195 -10.11 16.03 -10.09
N ILE A 196 -9.26 15.87 -9.08
CA ILE A 196 -7.97 16.56 -9.02
C ILE A 196 -6.97 15.70 -9.79
N VAL A 197 -6.14 16.31 -10.62
CA VAL A 197 -5.08 15.58 -11.36
C VAL A 197 -3.73 16.00 -10.80
N GLU A 198 -3.02 15.04 -10.22
CA GLU A 198 -1.68 15.20 -9.65
C GLU A 198 -0.78 14.10 -10.20
N ASP A 199 0.37 14.47 -10.75
CA ASP A 199 1.36 13.55 -11.34
C ASP A 199 0.78 12.54 -12.36
N GLY A 200 -0.26 12.97 -13.08
CA GLY A 200 -0.97 12.13 -14.06
C GLY A 200 -2.02 11.19 -13.44
N SER A 201 -2.12 11.14 -12.12
CA SER A 201 -3.12 10.37 -11.37
C SER A 201 -4.36 11.20 -11.07
N ARG A 202 -5.54 10.56 -11.05
CA ARG A 202 -6.81 11.20 -10.71
C ARG A 202 -7.15 10.97 -9.23
N ILE A 203 -7.53 12.01 -8.51
CA ILE A 203 -8.01 11.94 -7.13
C ILE A 203 -9.48 12.36 -7.15
N GLY A 204 -10.36 11.49 -6.63
CA GLY A 204 -11.80 11.74 -6.63
C GLY A 204 -12.19 12.60 -5.44
N VAL A 205 -12.84 13.73 -5.69
CA VAL A 205 -13.48 14.54 -4.66
C VAL A 205 -14.96 14.20 -4.64
N VAL A 206 -15.47 13.77 -3.48
CA VAL A 206 -16.85 13.31 -3.33
C VAL A 206 -17.60 14.21 -2.36
N SER A 207 -18.81 14.61 -2.73
CA SER A 207 -19.72 15.29 -1.80
C SER A 207 -20.62 14.29 -1.10
N ASP A 208 -20.92 14.59 0.17
CA ASP A 208 -22.03 14.01 0.94
C ASP A 208 -21.84 12.53 1.29
N GLU A 209 -20.66 11.98 0.98
CA GLU A 209 -20.20 10.76 1.61
C GLU A 209 -19.93 11.03 3.09
N SER A 210 -20.35 10.12 3.98
CA SER A 210 -19.97 10.19 5.39
C SER A 210 -18.48 9.87 5.54
N SER A 211 -17.62 10.87 5.41
CA SER A 211 -16.22 10.80 5.84
C SER A 211 -16.11 11.01 7.34
N ASP A 212 -16.90 10.25 8.10
CA ASP A 212 -16.80 10.20 9.55
C ASP A 212 -15.62 9.30 9.92
N TYR A 213 -14.94 9.59 11.05
CA TYR A 213 -13.94 8.69 11.67
C TYR A 213 -14.39 7.23 11.55
N GLY A 214 -13.52 6.29 11.17
CA GLY A 214 -13.85 4.85 11.04
C GLY A 214 -14.36 4.40 9.66
N SER A 215 -14.80 5.32 8.80
CA SER A 215 -15.05 5.03 7.36
C SER A 215 -13.75 4.92 6.56
N SER A 216 -12.66 5.51 7.05
CA SER A 216 -11.31 5.49 6.48
C SER A 216 -10.87 4.07 6.12
N GLY A 217 -10.43 3.89 4.88
CA GLY A 217 -9.96 2.65 4.28
C GLY A 217 -11.07 1.82 3.63
N GLY A 218 -12.34 2.28 3.74
CA GLY A 218 -13.47 1.67 3.05
C GLY A 218 -13.41 1.87 1.54
N PRO A 219 -14.10 1.02 0.75
CA PRO A 219 -14.17 1.22 -0.69
C PRO A 219 -15.17 2.31 -1.04
N LEU A 220 -14.79 3.15 -1.99
CA LEU A 220 -15.70 3.98 -2.75
C LEU A 220 -16.12 3.24 -4.02
N LEU A 221 -17.43 3.03 -4.20
CA LEU A 221 -17.99 2.22 -5.29
C LEU A 221 -18.77 3.06 -6.31
N SER A 222 -18.66 2.67 -7.57
CA SER A 222 -19.56 3.11 -8.65
C SER A 222 -20.97 2.51 -8.50
N ALA A 223 -21.91 3.00 -9.30
CA ALA A 223 -23.31 2.55 -9.29
C ALA A 223 -23.52 1.05 -9.62
N ASP A 224 -22.55 0.41 -10.29
CA ASP A 224 -22.54 -1.04 -10.56
C ASP A 224 -21.80 -1.84 -9.47
N GLY A 225 -21.23 -1.17 -8.47
CA GLY A 225 -20.58 -1.80 -7.32
C GLY A 225 -19.11 -2.15 -7.53
N ARG A 226 -18.44 -1.50 -8.48
CA ARG A 226 -16.99 -1.63 -8.70
C ARG A 226 -16.22 -0.55 -7.95
N ILE A 227 -15.00 -0.87 -7.53
CA ILE A 227 -14.16 0.04 -6.75
C ILE A 227 -13.65 1.14 -7.67
N ILE A 228 -13.89 2.38 -7.27
CA ILE A 228 -13.33 3.55 -7.94
C ILE A 228 -12.23 4.22 -7.11
N GLY A 229 -12.19 3.96 -5.80
CA GLY A 229 -11.16 4.48 -4.91
C GLY A 229 -11.27 3.97 -3.48
N VAL A 230 -10.39 4.48 -2.64
CA VAL A 230 -10.32 4.23 -1.19
C VAL A 230 -10.69 5.52 -0.46
N VAL A 231 -11.65 5.43 0.45
CA VAL A 231 -12.07 6.55 1.31
C VAL A 231 -10.92 6.88 2.25
N THR A 232 -10.51 8.15 2.31
CA THR A 232 -9.46 8.65 3.22
C THR A 232 -9.97 9.87 3.99
N GLU A 233 -9.35 10.13 5.13
CA GLU A 233 -9.60 11.31 5.94
C GLU A 233 -8.43 12.29 5.77
N PHE A 234 -8.67 13.42 5.09
CA PHE A 234 -7.74 14.56 5.11
C PHE A 234 -8.28 15.60 6.10
N VAL A 235 -7.63 15.74 7.25
CA VAL A 235 -7.90 16.86 8.16
C VAL A 235 -6.97 18.01 7.80
N ASP A 236 -7.34 18.82 6.81
CA ASP A 236 -6.76 20.16 6.70
C ASP A 236 -7.40 21.04 7.79
N ALA A 237 -6.63 21.36 8.82
CA ALA A 237 -7.06 22.18 9.94
C ALA A 237 -7.42 23.63 9.54
N GLU A 238 -7.09 24.09 8.32
CA GLU A 238 -7.35 25.48 7.89
C GLU A 238 -8.68 25.69 7.14
N LEU A 239 -9.35 24.64 6.67
CA LEU A 239 -10.63 24.75 5.94
C LEU A 239 -11.83 24.29 6.78
N SER A 240 -12.02 24.92 7.94
CA SER A 240 -13.22 24.73 8.75
C SER A 240 -14.47 25.25 8.01
N GLY A 241 -15.31 24.34 7.48
CA GLY A 241 -16.66 24.69 7.06
C GLY A 241 -17.46 23.64 6.28
N GLN A 242 -16.81 22.76 5.51
CA GLN A 242 -17.44 21.65 4.78
C GLN A 242 -16.45 20.50 4.66
N THR A 243 -16.67 19.39 5.37
CA THR A 243 -15.97 18.12 5.13
C THR A 243 -16.51 17.51 3.84
N ASN A 244 -15.87 17.80 2.72
CA ASN A 244 -16.03 16.97 1.53
C ASN A 244 -15.16 15.73 1.73
N GLY A 245 -15.71 14.55 1.46
CA GLY A 245 -14.94 13.31 1.48
C GLY A 245 -13.92 13.31 0.35
N GLN A 246 -12.70 12.87 0.67
CA GLN A 246 -11.67 12.63 -0.33
C GLN A 246 -11.48 11.14 -0.51
N SER A 247 -11.22 10.73 -1.75
CA SER A 247 -10.88 9.35 -2.06
C SER A 247 -9.77 9.30 -3.09
N TYR A 248 -8.73 8.51 -2.79
CA TYR A 248 -7.69 8.22 -3.78
C TYR A 248 -8.23 7.18 -4.76
N THR A 249 -8.18 7.50 -6.06
CA THR A 249 -8.64 6.54 -7.08
C THR A 249 -7.57 5.52 -7.39
N TYR A 250 -7.95 4.44 -8.06
CA TYR A 250 -7.00 3.43 -8.52
C TYR A 250 -5.88 4.00 -9.41
N ASP A 251 -6.09 5.08 -10.15
CA ASP A 251 -5.01 5.70 -10.94
C ASP A 251 -3.84 6.15 -10.05
N ARG A 252 -4.13 6.56 -8.80
CA ARG A 252 -3.10 6.96 -7.82
C ARG A 252 -2.56 5.76 -7.02
N LEU A 253 -3.39 4.75 -6.77
CA LEU A 253 -3.05 3.65 -5.85
C LEU A 253 -2.57 2.37 -6.55
N GLY A 254 -2.90 2.19 -7.83
CA GLY A 254 -2.81 0.91 -8.52
C GLY A 254 -1.40 0.35 -8.60
N ASP A 255 -0.43 1.20 -8.97
CA ASP A 255 0.97 0.80 -9.05
C ASP A 255 1.52 0.34 -7.69
N PHE A 256 1.11 1.02 -6.61
CA PHE A 256 1.47 0.62 -5.25
C PHE A 256 0.82 -0.71 -4.86
N ILE A 257 -0.49 -0.86 -5.10
CA ILE A 257 -1.23 -2.08 -4.74
C ILE A 257 -0.65 -3.29 -5.48
N GLU A 258 -0.39 -3.18 -6.78
CA GLU A 258 0.17 -4.26 -7.59
C GLU A 258 1.60 -4.65 -7.16
N GLN A 259 2.39 -3.69 -6.68
CA GLN A 259 3.71 -3.96 -6.12
C GLN A 259 3.61 -4.65 -4.75
N ALA A 260 2.76 -4.13 -3.87
CA ALA A 260 2.52 -4.67 -2.55
C ALA A 260 1.99 -6.11 -2.57
N GLU A 261 1.13 -6.46 -3.54
CA GLU A 261 0.66 -7.85 -3.74
C GLU A 261 1.78 -8.86 -4.02
N ARG A 262 2.94 -8.38 -4.51
CA ARG A 262 4.12 -9.21 -4.80
C ARG A 262 5.13 -9.18 -3.65
N ALA A 263 4.92 -8.33 -2.65
CA ALA A 263 5.77 -8.22 -1.48
C ALA A 263 5.59 -9.40 -0.53
N GLN A 264 6.58 -9.61 0.33
CA GLN A 264 6.42 -10.54 1.45
C GLN A 264 5.70 -9.80 2.59
N PRO A 265 4.85 -10.47 3.38
CA PRO A 265 4.29 -9.88 4.59
C PRO A 265 5.39 -9.28 5.45
N LYS A 266 5.24 -7.99 5.81
CA LYS A 266 6.11 -7.35 6.77
C LYS A 266 6.09 -8.16 8.05
N SER A 267 7.26 -8.33 8.67
CA SER A 267 7.37 -9.13 9.89
C SER A 267 6.54 -8.47 10.99
N VAL A 268 5.49 -9.18 11.39
CA VAL A 268 4.63 -8.81 12.51
C VAL A 268 5.32 -9.19 13.81
N SER A 269 6.08 -8.25 14.38
CA SER A 269 6.33 -8.27 15.82
C SER A 269 5.06 -7.75 16.50
N THR A 270 4.26 -8.68 16.99
CA THR A 270 3.06 -8.40 17.79
C THR A 270 3.47 -7.71 19.10
N CYS A 271 3.60 -6.38 19.12
CA CYS A 271 3.81 -5.58 20.33
C CYS A 271 4.77 -6.13 21.40
N ASP A 272 5.77 -6.88 20.95
CA ASP A 272 7.12 -6.85 21.49
C ASP A 272 7.81 -5.87 20.54
N GLY A 273 7.79 -4.58 20.87
CA GLY A 273 8.22 -3.52 19.97
C GLY A 273 9.61 -3.79 19.38
N PHE A 274 9.82 -3.27 18.17
CA PHE A 274 11.11 -3.10 17.50
C PHE A 274 12.26 -3.89 18.18
N VAL A 275 12.47 -5.11 17.70
CA VAL A 275 13.56 -6.01 18.12
C VAL A 275 14.82 -5.62 17.36
N TYR A 276 16.00 -5.76 17.97
CA TYR A 276 17.27 -5.53 17.28
C TYR A 276 17.31 -6.31 15.94
N GLY A 277 17.68 -5.63 14.86
CA GLY A 277 17.67 -6.16 13.49
C GLY A 277 16.42 -5.83 12.67
N THR A 278 15.47 -5.07 13.21
CA THR A 278 14.20 -4.75 12.52
C THR A 278 14.10 -3.31 12.04
N ASN A 279 15.00 -2.44 12.49
CA ASN A 279 15.05 -1.03 12.08
C ASN A 279 16.51 -0.58 12.01
N GLU A 280 16.99 -0.25 10.80
CA GLU A 280 18.42 0.04 10.56
C GLU A 280 18.91 1.29 11.33
N ILE A 281 18.04 2.28 11.53
CA ILE A 281 18.33 3.49 12.30
C ILE A 281 18.45 3.15 13.79
N ALA A 282 17.48 2.43 14.34
CA ALA A 282 17.49 2.01 15.73
C ALA A 282 18.62 1.01 16.00
N ASP A 283 18.99 0.15 15.04
CA ASP A 283 20.16 -0.74 15.11
C ASP A 283 21.48 0.02 15.20
N SER A 284 21.58 1.12 14.45
CA SER A 284 22.75 1.98 14.48
C SER A 284 22.88 2.68 15.84
N LEU A 285 21.78 3.23 16.36
CA LEU A 285 21.74 3.82 17.70
C LEU A 285 21.99 2.78 18.80
N TRP A 286 21.48 1.55 18.65
CA TRP A 286 21.78 0.42 19.52
C TRP A 286 23.27 0.13 19.59
N GLY A 287 23.94 0.05 18.43
CA GLY A 287 25.39 -0.15 18.36
C GLY A 287 26.17 0.94 19.12
N LEU A 288 25.79 2.20 18.94
CA LEU A 288 26.41 3.32 19.65
C LEU A 288 26.16 3.26 21.16
N CYS A 289 24.94 2.97 21.58
CA CYS A 289 24.59 2.80 22.99
C CYS A 289 25.35 1.62 23.62
N ALA A 290 25.49 0.51 22.89
CA ALA A 290 26.31 -0.63 23.28
C ALA A 290 27.80 -0.25 23.43
N ASP A 291 28.28 0.71 22.64
CA ASP A 291 29.64 1.27 22.68
C ASP A 291 29.81 2.48 23.64
N GLU A 292 28.91 2.62 24.64
CA GLU A 292 28.97 3.64 25.69
C GLU A 292 28.77 5.09 25.21
N ARG A 293 28.19 5.28 24.02
CA ARG A 293 27.64 6.58 23.61
C ARG A 293 26.27 6.77 24.27
N TYR A 294 26.28 7.24 25.52
CA TYR A 294 25.05 7.34 26.32
C TYR A 294 23.98 8.27 25.73
N TRP A 295 24.37 9.27 24.95
CA TRP A 295 23.41 10.10 24.22
C TRP A 295 22.57 9.28 23.23
N ALA A 296 23.15 8.23 22.64
CA ALA A 296 22.43 7.33 21.74
C ALA A 296 21.48 6.42 22.52
N CYS A 297 21.83 6.02 23.75
CA CYS A 297 20.89 5.31 24.64
C CYS A 297 19.69 6.19 24.97
N ASP A 298 19.92 7.48 25.24
CA ASP A 298 18.86 8.44 25.49
C ASP A 298 18.00 8.68 24.23
N SER A 299 18.61 8.71 23.04
CA SER A 299 17.87 8.77 21.77
C SER A 299 17.00 7.52 21.56
N LEU A 300 17.53 6.32 21.85
CA LEU A 300 16.75 5.06 21.78
C LEU A 300 15.57 5.06 22.74
N PHE A 301 15.78 5.54 23.97
CA PHE A 301 14.74 5.64 24.98
C PHE A 301 13.61 6.58 24.53
N ASN A 302 13.96 7.73 23.95
CA ASN A 302 13.01 8.74 23.47
C ASN A 302 12.45 8.46 22.05
N LEU A 303 12.70 7.28 21.49
CA LEU A 303 12.05 6.86 20.25
C LEU A 303 10.53 6.77 20.42
N ASP A 304 10.02 6.56 21.64
CA ASP A 304 8.59 6.53 21.94
C ASP A 304 7.85 7.85 21.63
N LEU A 305 8.56 8.97 21.60
CA LEU A 305 8.02 10.27 21.22
C LEU A 305 7.71 10.35 19.71
N HIS A 306 8.30 9.46 18.91
CA HIS A 306 8.29 9.51 17.45
C HIS A 306 7.86 8.18 16.79
N LEU A 307 7.84 7.09 17.55
CA LEU A 307 7.46 5.73 17.14
C LEU A 307 6.57 5.10 18.24
N PRO A 308 5.62 4.20 17.89
CA PRO A 308 4.76 3.56 18.88
C PRO A 308 5.54 2.75 19.94
N VAL A 309 5.10 2.89 21.19
CA VAL A 309 5.78 2.58 22.46
C VAL A 309 6.09 1.10 22.71
N GLY A 310 7.24 0.83 23.36
CA GLY A 310 7.53 -0.39 24.14
C GLY A 310 8.14 -1.55 23.36
N GLY A 311 9.48 -1.63 23.36
CA GLY A 311 10.24 -2.64 22.61
C GLY A 311 11.70 -2.76 23.06
N GLU A 312 12.43 -3.70 22.46
CA GLU A 312 13.81 -4.05 22.84
C GLU A 312 14.73 -2.82 22.83
N TYR A 313 14.65 -1.96 21.81
CA TYR A 313 15.45 -0.73 21.73
C TYR A 313 15.21 0.25 22.88
N ILE A 314 13.95 0.44 23.30
CA ILE A 314 13.60 1.36 24.38
C ILE A 314 14.05 0.77 25.71
N ASP A 315 13.85 -0.53 25.95
CA ASP A 315 14.32 -1.22 27.16
C ASP A 315 15.86 -1.17 27.27
N PHE A 316 16.55 -1.36 26.15
CA PHE A 316 18.01 -1.23 26.07
C PHE A 316 18.47 0.21 26.31
N GLY A 317 17.79 1.21 25.73
CA GLY A 317 18.03 2.62 25.97
C GLY A 317 17.81 3.01 27.44
N ALA A 318 16.68 2.59 28.03
CA ALA A 318 16.30 2.84 29.42
C ALA A 318 17.29 2.27 30.44
N THR A 319 18.04 1.23 30.04
CA THR A 319 19.08 0.61 30.87
C THR A 319 20.50 1.08 30.54
N CYS A 320 20.64 2.12 29.72
CA CYS A 320 21.92 2.61 29.21
C CYS A 320 22.77 1.52 28.56
N GLY A 321 22.10 0.67 27.80
CA GLY A 321 22.64 -0.52 27.17
C GLY A 321 22.92 -1.65 28.16
N ASP A 322 21.90 -2.03 28.95
CA ASP A 322 21.96 -3.08 29.98
C ASP A 322 22.98 -2.85 31.12
N ARG A 323 23.35 -1.60 31.36
CA ARG A 323 24.36 -1.22 32.37
C ARG A 323 23.77 -0.85 33.71
N VAL A 324 22.67 -0.10 33.71
CA VAL A 324 22.07 0.47 34.92
C VAL A 324 20.58 0.70 34.73
N GLU A 325 19.76 0.28 35.69
CA GLU A 325 18.37 0.72 35.78
C GLU A 325 18.36 2.10 36.46
N THR A 326 17.98 3.15 35.74
CA THR A 326 17.97 4.54 36.22
C THR A 326 16.70 5.27 35.80
N ASP A 327 16.30 6.29 36.56
CA ASP A 327 15.22 7.22 36.23
C ASP A 327 15.74 8.55 35.62
N ARG A 328 17.04 8.60 35.33
CA ARG A 328 17.74 9.74 34.72
C ARG A 328 18.19 9.37 33.32
N TYR A 329 18.39 10.38 32.47
CA TYR A 329 19.07 10.17 31.19
C TYR A 329 20.47 9.59 31.41
N CYS A 330 20.85 8.67 30.54
CA CYS A 330 22.13 7.98 30.55
C CYS A 330 23.31 8.96 30.50
N VAL A 331 23.21 10.06 29.74
CA VAL A 331 24.26 11.09 29.76
C VAL A 331 24.41 11.74 31.13
N GLU A 332 23.33 11.91 31.88
CA GLU A 332 23.38 12.47 33.23
C GLU A 332 23.88 11.47 34.26
N GLU A 333 23.52 10.20 34.09
CA GLU A 333 23.92 9.11 34.98
C GLU A 333 25.43 8.86 34.89
N PHE A 334 25.99 8.87 33.67
CA PHE A 334 27.41 8.64 33.43
C PHE A 334 28.24 9.93 33.32
N GLY A 335 27.62 11.10 33.42
CA GLY A 335 28.30 12.40 33.37
C GLY A 335 28.94 12.70 32.02
N THR A 336 28.35 12.21 30.92
CA THR A 336 28.72 12.55 29.56
C THR A 336 27.90 13.74 29.05
N MET A 337 28.17 14.20 27.83
CA MET A 337 27.49 15.36 27.23
C MET A 337 26.72 14.91 26.00
N ASN A 338 25.59 15.57 25.74
CA ASN A 338 24.90 15.46 24.47
C ASN A 338 25.72 16.15 23.36
N PRO A 339 25.84 15.54 22.18
CA PRO A 339 26.46 16.18 21.02
C PRO A 339 25.48 17.19 20.43
N LEU A 340 25.68 18.48 20.73
CA LEU A 340 24.73 19.54 20.34
C LEU A 340 25.22 20.33 19.12
N GLN A 341 26.48 20.19 18.74
CA GLN A 341 27.10 20.92 17.63
C GLN A 341 27.94 20.02 16.73
N TYR A 342 28.06 20.39 15.46
CA TYR A 342 29.01 19.80 14.52
C TYR A 342 30.42 19.77 15.12
N GLY A 343 31.07 18.61 15.07
CA GLY A 343 32.36 18.32 15.67
C GLY A 343 32.31 17.70 17.07
N ASP A 344 31.13 17.61 17.69
CA ASP A 344 30.96 16.98 19.01
C ASP A 344 30.98 15.45 18.93
N ASP A 345 30.48 14.86 17.84
CA ASP A 345 30.50 13.40 17.60
C ASP A 345 30.72 13.10 16.10
N PRO A 346 31.83 12.43 15.73
CA PRO A 346 32.15 12.12 14.33
C PRO A 346 31.08 11.33 13.58
N PHE A 347 30.24 10.55 14.28
CA PHE A 347 29.18 9.79 13.64
C PHE A 347 28.01 10.67 13.22
N LEU A 348 27.67 11.66 14.06
CA LEU A 348 26.68 12.67 13.70
C LEU A 348 27.23 13.63 12.65
N ASP A 349 28.54 13.91 12.65
CA ASP A 349 29.20 14.68 11.59
C ASP A 349 29.07 14.00 10.23
N ASP A 350 29.28 12.68 10.16
CA ASP A 350 29.14 11.91 8.91
C ASP A 350 27.71 11.99 8.35
N PHE A 351 26.69 11.84 9.20
CA PHE A 351 25.29 11.98 8.79
C PHE A 351 24.90 13.41 8.45
N HIS A 352 25.42 14.39 9.19
CA HIS A 352 25.26 15.80 8.87
C HIS A 352 25.81 16.16 7.50
N ASP A 353 27.03 15.71 7.19
CA ASP A 353 27.68 15.98 5.89
C ASP A 353 26.97 15.24 4.75
N ALA A 354 26.49 14.01 4.99
CA ALA A 354 25.67 13.27 4.03
C ALA A 354 24.31 13.94 3.80
N CYS A 355 23.65 14.40 4.86
CA CYS A 355 22.37 15.12 4.77
C CYS A 355 22.51 16.44 3.98
N LEU A 356 23.56 17.24 4.24
CA LEU A 356 23.89 18.41 3.41
C LEU A 356 24.26 18.03 1.97
N GLY A 357 24.68 16.79 1.75
CA GLY A 357 24.95 16.17 0.45
C GLY A 357 23.71 15.66 -0.29
N ALA A 358 22.51 15.95 0.21
CA ALA A 358 21.22 15.48 -0.30
C ALA A 358 21.00 13.96 -0.17
N ASP A 359 21.52 13.36 0.91
CA ASP A 359 21.17 12.01 1.33
C ASP A 359 20.00 12.08 2.31
N GLY A 360 18.79 11.79 1.83
CA GLY A 360 17.56 11.87 2.62
C GLY A 360 17.51 10.86 3.78
N ASP A 361 18.03 9.65 3.58
CA ASP A 361 18.10 8.62 4.63
C ASP A 361 19.06 9.06 5.75
N ALA A 362 20.16 9.73 5.39
CA ALA A 362 21.07 10.34 6.34
C ALA A 362 20.42 11.49 7.13
N CYS A 363 19.59 12.31 6.47
CA CYS A 363 18.82 13.36 7.14
C CYS A 363 17.83 12.77 8.15
N ASP A 364 17.11 11.71 7.77
CA ASP A 364 16.13 11.05 8.65
C ASP A 364 16.80 10.40 9.85
N THR A 365 17.94 9.74 9.61
CA THR A 365 18.76 9.17 10.68
C THR A 365 19.27 10.25 11.63
N LEU A 366 19.74 11.38 11.10
CA LEU A 366 20.21 12.52 11.89
C LEU A 366 19.08 13.15 12.70
N TRP A 367 17.89 13.26 12.11
CA TRP A 367 16.68 13.77 12.77
C TRP A 367 16.32 12.88 13.96
N MET A 368 16.17 11.58 13.73
CA MET A 368 15.85 10.59 14.77
C MET A 368 16.89 10.55 15.88
N ALA A 369 18.18 10.66 15.53
CA ALA A 369 19.26 10.69 16.50
C ALA A 369 19.24 11.95 17.39
N THR A 370 18.67 13.05 16.92
CA THR A 370 18.76 14.38 17.54
C THR A 370 17.43 15.04 17.87
N ALA A 371 16.29 14.38 17.65
CA ALA A 371 14.94 14.94 17.83
C ALA A 371 14.68 15.47 19.25
N GLN A 372 15.29 14.84 20.26
CA GLN A 372 15.26 15.30 21.65
C GLN A 372 16.07 16.58 21.92
N PHE A 373 16.79 17.10 20.93
CA PHE A 373 17.69 18.24 21.01
C PHE A 373 17.30 19.34 20.00
N GLU A 374 16.06 19.84 20.08
CA GLU A 374 15.49 20.88 19.18
C GLU A 374 16.31 22.19 19.07
N ASN A 375 17.35 22.39 19.90
CA ASN A 375 18.26 23.54 19.83
C ASN A 375 19.69 23.16 19.36
N ALA A 376 19.88 21.96 18.83
CA ALA A 376 21.17 21.46 18.34
C ALA A 376 21.37 21.81 16.85
N ALA A 377 22.62 22.10 16.47
CA ALA A 377 22.95 22.44 15.08
C ALA A 377 22.67 21.28 14.10
N TYR A 378 22.75 20.03 14.59
CA TYR A 378 22.39 18.85 13.82
C TYR A 378 20.89 18.77 13.53
N PHE A 379 20.05 19.13 14.51
CA PHE A 379 18.59 19.09 14.37
C PHE A 379 18.11 20.05 13.30
N ASP A 380 18.63 21.29 13.28
CA ASP A 380 18.25 22.30 12.27
C ASP A 380 18.50 21.81 10.82
N VAL A 381 19.63 21.12 10.60
CA VAL A 381 20.00 20.56 9.29
C VAL A 381 19.09 19.40 8.93
N ALA A 382 18.80 18.52 9.89
CA ALA A 382 17.92 17.38 9.68
C ALA A 382 16.47 17.82 9.40
N ALA A 383 15.93 18.74 10.19
CA ALA A 383 14.56 19.25 10.11
C ALA A 383 14.25 20.09 8.86
N THR A 384 15.27 20.34 8.03
CA THR A 384 15.17 21.06 6.75
C THR A 384 15.70 20.24 5.58
N CYS A 385 15.98 18.94 5.78
CA CYS A 385 16.53 18.04 4.78
C CYS A 385 17.82 18.55 4.13
N GLY A 386 18.75 19.05 4.94
CA GLY A 386 19.98 19.68 4.46
C GLY A 386 19.76 21.11 3.94
N GLY A 387 18.65 21.75 4.31
CA GLY A 387 18.27 23.10 3.89
C GLY A 387 17.56 23.16 2.54
N THR A 388 17.03 22.05 2.03
CA THR A 388 16.25 21.99 0.79
C THR A 388 14.76 22.25 1.01
N GLU A 389 14.26 21.94 2.20
CA GLU A 389 12.85 22.07 2.58
C GLU A 389 12.65 23.16 3.64
N ASP A 390 11.37 23.48 3.90
CA ASP A 390 10.98 24.29 5.04
C ASP A 390 11.30 23.56 6.37
N PHE A 391 11.38 24.33 7.46
CA PHE A 391 11.65 23.79 8.79
C PHE A 391 10.46 22.93 9.29
N ASP A 392 10.77 21.86 10.03
CA ASP A 392 9.81 20.87 10.57
C ASP A 392 9.43 19.75 9.59
N VAL A 393 10.30 19.46 8.62
CA VAL A 393 10.19 18.27 7.78
C VAL A 393 10.82 17.08 8.49
N VAL A 394 10.01 16.03 8.68
CA VAL A 394 10.35 14.86 9.51
C VAL A 394 10.95 13.71 8.69
N TRP A 395 10.56 13.57 7.42
CA TRP A 395 10.96 12.45 6.54
C TRP A 395 11.50 12.98 5.21
N CYS A 396 12.78 13.31 5.22
CA CYS A 396 13.56 13.79 4.11
C CYS A 396 13.82 12.73 3.04
N GLY A 397 13.91 11.44 3.41
CA GLY A 397 14.02 10.33 2.45
C GLY A 397 12.86 10.27 1.46
N ASP A 398 11.68 10.73 1.89
CA ASP A 398 10.45 10.72 1.08
C ASP A 398 10.27 12.00 0.22
N ILE A 399 10.88 13.12 0.64
CA ILE A 399 10.69 14.45 0.03
C ILE A 399 11.86 14.87 -0.84
N VAL A 400 13.05 14.34 -0.56
CA VAL A 400 14.25 14.51 -1.37
C VAL A 400 14.60 13.20 -2.08
N PRO A 401 13.74 12.66 -2.98
CA PRO A 401 14.14 11.60 -3.92
C PRO A 401 14.99 12.20 -5.06
N GLU A 402 15.16 13.51 -5.01
CA GLU A 402 16.11 14.30 -5.75
C GLU A 402 17.56 13.84 -5.37
N LEU A 403 18.29 13.01 -6.09
CA LEU A 403 18.32 13.14 -7.51
C LEU A 403 18.22 11.81 -8.20
N ILE A 404 16.94 11.36 -8.35
CA ILE A 404 16.38 10.67 -9.53
C ILE A 404 17.47 10.65 -10.56
N GLY A 405 18.13 9.50 -10.66
CA GLY A 405 18.90 9.24 -11.85
C GLY A 405 17.93 9.44 -13.00
N ASP A 406 18.08 10.55 -13.72
CA ASP A 406 17.41 10.80 -14.99
C ASP A 406 17.52 9.49 -15.81
N PRO A 407 16.43 9.06 -16.47
CA PRO A 407 15.96 7.67 -16.56
C PRO A 407 16.88 6.61 -17.20
#